data_AF-A0AAW0YMZ8-F1
#
_entry.id   AF-A0AAW0YMZ8-F1
#
_cell.length_a   1.000
_cell.length_b   1.000
_cell.length_c   1.000
_cell.angle_alpha   90.00
_cell.angle_beta   90.00
_cell.angle_gamma   90.00
#
_symmetry.space_group_name_H-M   'P 1'
#
loop_
_entity.id
_entity.type
_entity.pdbx_description
1 polymer ?
#
loop_
_entity_poly.entity_id
_entity_poly.type
_entity_poly.pdbx_seq_one_letter_code
_entity_poly.pdbx_strand_id
1 'polypeptide(L)'
;MPSGSSDLSSLVQHISSTARSFALVHSTPGWPYPPPGADPPSSSSSRSNARSDTTPSGSTCPPLHIAILDSSFNPPTLAHQSIASSSNPPLYKYNFPSATPTGVPRDITTNDVNNDNLYNEGTLRPTPTPTPTPTSTHPYTSRLLLFSARNVEKTLKEGDTTPVQRLEMMSLLSETLRDLHPDEGVAVGLINEATFVGKAGIIRDWLVHQHQRQNQRNQSRSETQSQIDLTFLIGTDTLVRVFDPRFYPPGEMESLLERLFTPSDRGGYGATLVSARRGTEPSDRALEEEILNRDGVKKWVVSGHVRILGAGSDGWEDVSSTKVREAVKSDGQEGDDGGLIKMVGKDIGDYIKREGLYK
;
A
#
# COMPACT_ATOMS: atom_id res chain seq x y z
N MET A 1 11.40 -2.29 27.22
CA MET A 1 12.28 -3.25 26.53
C MET A 1 11.93 -4.66 27.01
N PRO A 2 11.18 -5.45 26.24
CA PRO A 2 11.42 -6.88 26.31
C PRO A 2 11.39 -7.52 24.92
N SER A 3 12.53 -8.08 24.53
CA SER A 3 12.70 -9.47 24.04
C SER A 3 13.83 -9.54 23.00
N GLY A 4 14.82 -10.39 23.30
CA GLY A 4 16.02 -10.55 22.48
C GLY A 4 15.75 -11.26 21.16
N SER A 5 16.73 -11.24 20.25
CA SER A 5 16.72 -11.91 18.95
C SER A 5 16.24 -13.38 18.97
N SER A 6 16.39 -14.07 20.11
CA SER A 6 15.87 -15.43 20.33
C SER A 6 14.34 -15.52 20.28
N ASP A 7 13.63 -14.54 20.86
CA ASP A 7 12.16 -14.49 20.87
C ASP A 7 11.61 -14.21 19.46
N LEU A 8 12.26 -13.28 18.75
CA LEU A 8 11.91 -12.95 17.36
C LEU A 8 12.13 -14.15 16.42
N SER A 9 13.21 -14.90 16.62
CA SER A 9 13.49 -16.13 15.85
C SER A 9 12.40 -17.19 16.07
N SER A 10 12.00 -17.42 17.32
CA SER A 10 10.91 -18.34 17.65
C SER A 10 9.58 -17.88 17.06
N LEU A 11 9.27 -16.58 17.10
CA LEU A 11 8.07 -16.02 16.49
C LEU A 11 8.07 -16.22 14.97
N VAL A 12 9.19 -15.95 14.30
CA VAL A 12 9.35 -16.18 12.85
C VAL A 12 9.09 -17.64 12.51
N GLN A 13 9.69 -18.57 13.25
CA GLN A 13 9.51 -20.00 13.03
C GLN A 13 8.05 -20.41 13.23
N HIS A 14 7.42 -19.94 14.31
CA HIS A 14 6.02 -20.24 14.62
C HIS A 14 5.07 -19.72 13.53
N ILE A 15 5.19 -18.46 13.13
CA ILE A 15 4.33 -17.89 12.09
C ILE A 15 4.58 -18.58 10.74
N SER A 16 5.83 -18.79 10.35
CA SER A 16 6.17 -19.43 9.06
C SER A 16 5.62 -20.86 8.94
N SER A 17 5.54 -21.60 10.06
CA SER A 17 5.01 -22.97 10.11
C SER A 17 3.50 -23.05 10.31
N THR A 18 2.87 -21.98 10.83
CA THR A 18 1.43 -21.96 11.13
C THR A 18 0.68 -21.21 10.03
N ALA A 19 0.01 -21.94 9.13
CA ALA A 19 -0.76 -21.32 8.05
C ALA A 19 -1.82 -20.35 8.59
N ARG A 20 -2.05 -19.24 7.87
CA ARG A 20 -3.04 -18.20 8.23
C ARG A 20 -2.81 -17.54 9.59
N SER A 21 -1.58 -17.58 10.11
CA SER A 21 -1.23 -16.90 11.36
C SER A 21 -0.75 -15.46 11.11
N PHE A 22 -0.98 -14.61 12.11
CA PHE A 22 -0.55 -13.22 12.15
C PHE A 22 -0.13 -12.85 13.57
N ALA A 23 0.95 -12.09 13.68
CA ALA A 23 1.40 -11.52 14.95
C ALA A 23 2.05 -10.16 14.75
N LEU A 24 1.96 -9.32 15.77
CA LEU A 24 2.74 -8.10 15.86
C LEU A 24 4.15 -8.43 16.34
N VAL A 25 5.14 -7.90 15.64
CA VAL A 25 6.55 -7.95 16.04
C VAL A 25 6.89 -6.74 16.91
N HIS A 26 6.38 -5.58 16.50
CA HIS A 26 6.55 -4.30 17.20
C HIS A 26 5.29 -3.45 16.98
N SER A 27 4.88 -2.66 17.97
CA SER A 27 3.80 -1.68 17.80
C SER A 27 3.87 -0.57 18.83
N THR A 28 3.36 0.61 18.46
CA THR A 28 3.05 1.67 19.43
C THR A 28 2.08 1.18 20.51
N PRO A 29 2.18 1.67 21.76
CA PRO A 29 1.22 1.31 22.81
C PRO A 29 -0.22 1.62 22.38
N GLY A 30 -1.11 0.63 22.50
CA GLY A 30 -2.53 0.79 22.17
C GLY A 30 -2.91 0.57 20.70
N TRP A 31 -1.96 0.19 19.83
CA TRP A 31 -2.26 -0.18 18.44
C TRP A 31 -3.40 -1.21 18.35
N PRO A 32 -4.38 -1.08 17.41
CA PRO A 32 -4.41 -0.21 16.23
C PRO A 32 -5.02 1.18 16.46
N TYR A 33 -5.16 1.63 17.69
CA TYR A 33 -5.71 2.96 17.96
C TYR A 33 -4.59 4.01 17.96
N PRO A 34 -4.89 5.24 17.53
CA PRO A 34 -4.01 6.39 17.73
C PRO A 34 -3.55 6.51 19.19
N PRO A 35 -2.35 7.05 19.43
CA PRO A 35 -1.88 7.33 20.78
C PRO A 35 -2.87 8.22 21.58
N PRO A 36 -3.00 8.01 22.90
CA PRO A 36 -3.86 8.87 23.72
C PRO A 36 -3.42 10.35 23.63
N GLY A 37 -4.33 11.23 23.24
CA GLY A 37 -4.07 12.66 23.06
C GLY A 37 -3.77 13.09 21.63
N ALA A 38 -3.73 12.16 20.67
CA ALA A 38 -3.77 12.50 19.24
C ALA A 38 -5.07 13.26 18.93
N ASP A 39 -4.96 14.39 18.24
CA ASP A 39 -6.13 15.12 17.77
C ASP A 39 -6.91 14.24 16.78
N PRO A 40 -8.25 14.16 16.88
CA PRO A 40 -9.03 13.43 15.90
C PRO A 40 -8.78 14.04 14.52
N PRO A 41 -8.68 13.22 13.46
CA PRO A 41 -8.38 13.72 12.13
C PRO A 41 -9.41 14.78 11.73
N SER A 42 -8.95 16.04 11.59
CA SER A 42 -9.83 17.17 11.33
C SER A 42 -10.55 16.98 10.00
N SER A 43 -11.86 16.73 10.04
CA SER A 43 -12.73 16.89 8.88
C SER A 43 -12.82 18.38 8.57
N SER A 44 -12.06 18.83 7.58
CA SER A 44 -12.21 20.17 7.03
C SER A 44 -13.50 20.27 6.23
N SER A 45 -14.61 20.55 6.90
CA SER A 45 -15.82 21.07 6.29
C SER A 45 -16.33 22.28 7.08
N SER A 46 -16.16 23.44 6.45
CA SER A 46 -16.96 24.67 6.56
C SER A 46 -17.79 24.84 7.83
N ARG A 47 -17.33 25.71 8.74
CA ARG A 47 -18.13 26.23 9.85
C ARG A 47 -19.38 26.94 9.31
N SER A 48 -20.53 26.26 9.36
CA SER A 48 -21.83 26.93 9.42
C SER A 48 -22.32 26.89 10.87
N ASN A 49 -22.40 28.07 11.49
CA ASN A 49 -23.01 28.27 12.80
C ASN A 49 -24.46 27.76 12.81
N ALA A 50 -24.72 26.68 13.55
CA ALA A 50 -26.05 26.36 14.04
C ALA A 50 -25.94 25.85 15.49
N ARG A 51 -26.77 26.44 16.35
CA ARG A 51 -26.74 26.34 17.80
C ARG A 51 -27.14 24.95 18.30
N SER A 52 -26.39 24.51 19.32
CA SER A 52 -26.74 23.63 20.44
C SER A 52 -28.05 22.83 20.36
N ASP A 53 -27.92 21.52 20.21
CA ASP A 53 -28.71 20.56 21.00
C ASP A 53 -27.75 19.53 21.59
N THR A 54 -27.58 19.60 22.91
CA THR A 54 -26.79 18.70 23.73
C THR A 54 -27.55 17.39 23.96
N THR A 55 -27.16 16.36 23.22
CA THR A 55 -27.31 14.97 23.64
C THR A 55 -25.92 14.34 23.73
N PRO A 56 -25.55 13.66 24.83
CA PRO A 56 -24.29 12.94 24.90
C PRO A 56 -24.41 11.70 24.00
N SER A 57 -24.08 11.87 22.71
CA SER A 57 -23.95 10.76 21.78
C SER A 57 -22.90 9.81 22.34
N GLY A 58 -23.28 8.56 22.52
CA GLY A 58 -22.45 7.50 23.09
C GLY A 58 -21.06 7.49 22.47
N SER A 59 -20.07 7.13 23.29
CA SER A 59 -18.66 6.99 22.92
C SER A 59 -18.49 5.97 21.78
N THR A 60 -18.68 6.40 20.54
CA THR A 60 -18.35 5.61 19.36
C THR A 60 -16.84 5.58 19.25
N CYS A 61 -16.26 4.37 19.24
CA CYS A 61 -14.86 4.19 18.89
C CYS A 61 -14.63 4.80 17.49
N PRO A 62 -13.60 5.64 17.30
CA PRO A 62 -13.36 6.27 16.00
C PRO A 62 -13.14 5.18 14.93
N PRO A 63 -13.61 5.40 13.69
CA PRO A 63 -13.39 4.46 12.59
C PRO A 63 -11.89 4.23 12.39
N LEU A 64 -11.49 2.96 12.29
CA LEU A 64 -10.11 2.56 12.07
C LEU A 64 -9.83 2.54 10.58
N HIS A 65 -8.81 3.27 10.16
CA HIS A 65 -8.33 3.21 8.78
C HIS A 65 -6.82 2.94 8.76
N ILE A 66 -6.45 1.74 8.34
CA ILE A 66 -5.08 1.24 8.43
C ILE A 66 -4.42 1.24 7.05
N ALA A 67 -3.34 2.00 6.88
CA ALA A 67 -2.43 1.88 5.76
C ALA A 67 -1.50 0.69 5.96
N ILE A 68 -1.42 -0.22 5.00
CA ILE A 68 -0.65 -1.46 5.07
C ILE A 68 0.36 -1.46 3.93
N LEU A 69 1.65 -1.33 4.24
CA LEU A 69 2.71 -1.54 3.24
C LEU A 69 3.20 -2.99 3.30
N ASP A 70 2.87 -3.76 2.28
CA ASP A 70 3.32 -5.15 2.10
C ASP A 70 4.48 -5.20 1.10
N SER A 71 5.67 -5.54 1.59
CA SER A 71 6.88 -5.64 0.77
C SER A 71 7.82 -6.72 1.30
N SER A 72 8.81 -7.09 0.50
CA SER A 72 9.86 -8.03 0.92
C SER A 72 10.90 -7.41 1.86
N PHE A 73 10.97 -6.08 1.95
CA PHE A 73 11.88 -5.32 2.84
C PHE A 73 13.32 -5.87 2.87
N ASN A 74 13.94 -6.04 1.69
CA ASN A 74 15.27 -6.67 1.57
C ASN A 74 16.29 -5.80 0.83
N PRO A 75 16.72 -4.65 1.38
CA PRO A 75 16.29 -4.05 2.66
C PRO A 75 15.10 -3.08 2.48
N PRO A 76 14.49 -2.56 3.57
CA PRO A 76 13.69 -1.34 3.49
C PRO A 76 14.52 -0.18 2.90
N THR A 77 13.85 0.76 2.25
CA THR A 77 14.48 1.90 1.55
C THR A 77 13.70 3.18 1.81
N LEU A 78 14.25 4.33 1.42
CA LEU A 78 13.54 5.61 1.47
C LEU A 78 12.27 5.63 0.59
N ALA A 79 12.21 4.80 -0.46
CA ALA A 79 10.96 4.59 -1.19
C ALA A 79 9.89 3.92 -0.34
N HIS A 80 10.25 2.88 0.43
CA HIS A 80 9.32 2.26 1.37
C HIS A 80 8.86 3.25 2.44
N GLN A 81 9.77 4.07 2.98
CA GLN A 81 9.43 5.13 3.93
C GLN A 81 8.44 6.13 3.33
N SER A 82 8.70 6.61 2.13
CA SER A 82 7.86 7.63 1.47
C SER A 82 6.46 7.09 1.16
N ILE A 83 6.39 5.84 0.65
CA ILE A 83 5.11 5.18 0.41
C ILE A 83 4.37 4.96 1.75
N ALA A 84 5.05 4.40 2.74
CA ALA A 84 4.45 4.12 4.06
C ALA A 84 4.05 5.37 4.85
N SER A 85 4.64 6.54 4.57
CA SER A 85 4.30 7.83 5.18
C SER A 85 3.27 8.64 4.38
N SER A 86 2.89 8.17 3.19
CA SER A 86 1.93 8.88 2.35
C SER A 86 0.56 9.06 3.02
N SER A 87 -0.14 10.13 2.63
CA SER A 87 -1.54 10.34 2.98
C SER A 87 -2.46 9.47 2.12
N ASN A 88 -3.68 9.22 2.60
CA ASN A 88 -4.70 8.54 1.81
C ASN A 88 -5.06 9.37 0.57
N PRO A 89 -4.75 8.89 -0.66
CA PRO A 89 -5.00 9.68 -1.86
C PRO A 89 -6.50 9.94 -2.05
N PRO A 90 -6.89 11.15 -2.50
CA PRO A 90 -8.28 11.47 -2.73
C PRO A 90 -8.88 10.55 -3.80
N LEU A 91 -10.20 10.45 -3.81
CA LEU A 91 -10.90 9.73 -4.88
C LEU A 91 -10.79 10.54 -6.16
N TYR A 92 -9.94 10.07 -7.08
CA TYR A 92 -9.89 10.60 -8.42
C TYR A 92 -10.99 9.94 -9.25
N LYS A 93 -11.94 10.72 -9.77
CA LYS A 93 -12.77 10.26 -10.88
C LYS A 93 -11.87 10.13 -12.10
N TYR A 94 -11.40 8.91 -12.38
CA TYR A 94 -10.78 8.62 -13.68
C TYR A 94 -11.85 8.83 -14.76
N ASN A 95 -11.80 9.98 -15.44
CA ASN A 95 -12.61 10.22 -16.62
C ASN A 95 -11.99 9.39 -17.75
N PHE A 96 -12.50 8.19 -17.97
CA PHE A 96 -12.17 7.44 -19.17
C PHE A 96 -12.72 8.21 -20.37
N PRO A 97 -11.91 8.51 -21.40
CA PRO A 97 -12.45 9.03 -22.65
C PRO A 97 -13.49 8.03 -23.16
N SER A 98 -14.73 8.51 -23.35
CA SER A 98 -15.81 7.72 -23.93
C SER A 98 -15.36 7.29 -25.32
N ALA A 99 -15.27 5.98 -25.56
CA ALA A 99 -15.14 5.45 -26.90
C ALA A 99 -16.47 5.71 -27.65
N THR A 100 -16.64 6.90 -28.21
CA THR A 100 -17.62 7.10 -29.27
C THR A 100 -17.13 6.32 -30.50
N PRO A 101 -17.93 5.43 -31.10
CA PRO A 101 -17.57 4.77 -32.35
C PRO A 101 -17.66 5.82 -33.46
N THR A 102 -16.55 6.49 -33.76
CA THR A 102 -16.47 7.37 -34.92
C THR A 102 -16.38 6.52 -36.19
N GLY A 103 -17.49 6.46 -36.92
CA GLY A 103 -17.51 6.31 -38.37
C GLY A 103 -17.18 4.93 -38.90
N VAL A 104 -18.22 4.18 -39.26
CA VAL A 104 -18.14 3.14 -40.30
C VAL A 104 -17.56 3.79 -41.56
N PRO A 105 -16.44 3.32 -42.13
CA PRO A 105 -15.97 3.81 -43.42
C PRO A 105 -17.02 3.45 -44.48
N ARG A 106 -17.58 4.46 -45.15
CA ARG A 106 -18.37 4.26 -46.36
C ARG A 106 -17.46 3.76 -47.48
N ASP A 107 -18.01 2.83 -48.26
CA ASP A 107 -17.44 2.26 -49.48
C ASP A 107 -16.75 3.32 -50.35
N ILE A 108 -15.49 3.06 -50.71
CA ILE A 108 -14.82 3.73 -51.82
C ILE A 108 -14.84 2.76 -52.99
N THR A 109 -15.77 3.02 -53.92
CA THR A 109 -15.73 2.46 -55.27
C THR A 109 -14.53 3.02 -56.03
N THR A 110 -13.96 2.15 -56.85
CA THR A 110 -12.85 2.35 -57.80
C THR A 110 -12.90 3.65 -58.60
N ASN A 111 -11.69 4.18 -58.85
CA ASN A 111 -11.30 5.28 -59.74
C ASN A 111 -11.13 6.63 -59.05
N ASP A 112 -9.91 6.93 -58.58
CA ASP A 112 -9.20 8.14 -59.00
C ASP A 112 -7.70 8.06 -58.72
N VAL A 113 -6.97 8.69 -59.62
CA VAL A 113 -5.54 8.56 -59.93
C VAL A 113 -4.72 9.57 -59.12
N ASN A 114 -3.48 9.19 -58.79
CA ASN A 114 -2.31 10.02 -58.43
C ASN A 114 -2.56 11.38 -57.76
N ASN A 115 -2.16 11.52 -56.50
CA ASN A 115 -1.41 12.72 -56.11
C ASN A 115 -0.53 12.48 -54.88
N ASP A 116 0.77 12.71 -55.07
CA ASP A 116 1.74 12.94 -54.01
C ASP A 116 1.39 14.25 -53.27
N ASN A 117 1.23 14.14 -51.94
CA ASN A 117 1.39 15.18 -50.90
C ASN A 117 0.31 15.05 -49.83
N LEU A 118 0.69 14.56 -48.64
CA LEU A 118 0.06 14.91 -47.37
C LEU A 118 0.94 14.41 -46.20
N TYR A 119 2.13 15.00 -46.06
CA TYR A 119 2.64 15.27 -44.71
C TYR A 119 1.89 16.52 -44.22
N ASN A 120 0.71 16.32 -43.65
CA ASN A 120 0.09 17.33 -42.81
C ASN A 120 0.50 17.01 -41.37
N GLU A 121 1.25 17.92 -40.76
CA GLU A 121 1.40 18.01 -39.31
C GLU A 121 0.01 18.14 -38.67
N GLY A 122 -0.61 17.01 -38.35
CA GLY A 122 -1.74 16.96 -37.45
C GLY A 122 -1.23 17.22 -36.04
N THR A 123 -1.28 18.48 -35.62
CA THR A 123 -1.09 18.93 -34.23
C THR A 123 -1.79 17.95 -33.28
N LEU A 124 -1.02 17.06 -32.64
CA LEU A 124 -1.53 16.15 -31.60
C LEU A 124 -2.01 17.05 -30.45
N ARG A 125 -3.33 17.24 -30.39
CA ARG A 125 -3.97 17.94 -29.28
C ARG A 125 -3.64 17.14 -28.02
N PRO A 126 -3.03 17.74 -26.99
CA PRO A 126 -2.73 17.02 -25.75
C PRO A 126 -4.05 16.43 -25.23
N THR A 127 -4.02 15.12 -24.99
CA THR A 127 -5.09 14.36 -24.33
C THR A 127 -5.47 15.12 -23.05
N PRO A 128 -6.76 15.38 -22.77
CA PRO A 128 -7.13 16.12 -21.58
C PRO A 128 -6.71 15.33 -20.35
N THR A 129 -5.67 15.81 -19.67
CA THR A 129 -5.28 15.34 -18.34
C THR A 129 -6.49 15.50 -17.43
N PRO A 130 -6.95 14.46 -16.72
CA PRO A 130 -8.12 14.56 -15.85
C PRO A 130 -7.87 15.65 -14.82
N THR A 131 -8.70 16.69 -14.81
CA THR A 131 -8.65 17.75 -13.80
C THR A 131 -9.35 17.22 -12.53
N PRO A 132 -8.63 17.04 -11.41
CA PRO A 132 -9.16 16.37 -10.23
C PRO A 132 -10.14 17.29 -9.49
N THR A 133 -11.35 16.81 -9.23
CA THR A 133 -12.20 17.36 -8.17
C THR A 133 -12.05 16.43 -6.96
N PRO A 134 -11.28 16.80 -5.92
CA PRO A 134 -11.08 15.94 -4.76
C PRO A 134 -12.41 15.79 -4.01
N THR A 135 -12.89 14.55 -3.85
CA THR A 135 -13.83 14.25 -2.76
C THR A 135 -13.03 13.87 -1.52
N SER A 136 -13.50 14.28 -0.35
CA SER A 136 -12.80 14.09 0.92
C SER A 136 -12.62 12.62 1.24
N THR A 137 -11.37 12.17 1.38
CA THR A 137 -11.02 10.86 1.93
C THR A 137 -10.66 11.01 3.41
N HIS A 138 -11.05 10.04 4.24
CA HIS A 138 -10.62 10.03 5.65
C HIS A 138 -9.13 9.66 5.73
N PRO A 139 -8.32 10.37 6.52
CA PRO A 139 -6.91 10.05 6.67
C PRO A 139 -6.73 8.69 7.35
N TYR A 140 -5.51 8.16 7.28
CA TYR A 140 -5.15 6.97 8.02
C TYR A 140 -5.10 7.28 9.52
N THR A 141 -5.53 6.32 10.34
CA THR A 141 -5.41 6.38 11.80
C THR A 141 -4.26 5.52 12.29
N SER A 142 -3.77 4.61 11.43
CA SER A 142 -2.68 3.70 11.74
C SER A 142 -1.97 3.20 10.50
N ARG A 143 -0.73 2.75 10.72
CA ARG A 143 0.19 2.22 9.70
C ARG A 143 0.70 0.87 10.12
N LEU A 144 0.78 -0.05 9.17
CA LEU A 144 1.28 -1.41 9.35
C LEU A 144 2.32 -1.72 8.27
N LEU A 145 3.56 -1.95 8.69
CA LEU A 145 4.57 -2.58 7.84
C LEU A 145 4.37 -4.10 7.91
N LEU A 146 3.99 -4.73 6.81
CA LEU A 146 3.61 -6.13 6.77
C LEU A 146 4.68 -6.97 6.07
N PHE A 147 5.26 -7.94 6.79
CA PHE A 147 6.14 -8.95 6.21
C PHE A 147 5.40 -10.28 6.07
N SER A 148 5.31 -10.81 4.85
CA SER A 148 4.77 -12.15 4.61
C SER A 148 5.87 -13.21 4.56
N ALA A 149 5.81 -14.17 5.49
CA ALA A 149 6.69 -15.32 5.55
C ALA A 149 6.55 -16.26 4.35
N ARG A 150 5.41 -16.19 3.64
CA ARG A 150 5.04 -17.08 2.54
C ARG A 150 5.12 -16.44 1.16
N ASN A 151 5.78 -15.28 0.97
CA ASN A 151 5.91 -14.72 -0.37
C ASN A 151 6.76 -15.67 -1.27
N VAL A 152 6.05 -16.46 -2.07
CA VAL A 152 6.40 -17.74 -2.73
C VAL A 152 7.57 -17.70 -3.75
N GLU A 153 8.24 -16.59 -4.01
CA GLU A 153 9.05 -16.48 -5.25
C GLU A 153 10.54 -16.14 -5.10
N LYS A 154 11.08 -16.04 -3.90
CA LYS A 154 12.52 -15.75 -3.75
C LYS A 154 13.20 -16.81 -2.89
N THR A 155 13.76 -17.81 -3.55
CA THR A 155 14.83 -18.63 -2.97
C THR A 155 15.88 -17.67 -2.44
N LEU A 156 16.17 -17.74 -1.13
CA LEU A 156 17.22 -16.92 -0.52
C LEU A 156 18.53 -17.20 -1.26
N LYS A 157 19.13 -16.17 -1.83
CA LYS A 157 20.48 -16.28 -2.41
C LYS A 157 21.51 -16.18 -1.28
N GLU A 158 22.72 -16.71 -1.50
CA GLU A 158 23.85 -16.41 -0.61
C GLU A 158 24.00 -14.87 -0.50
N GLY A 159 24.05 -14.37 0.74
CA GLY A 159 24.09 -12.94 1.05
C GLY A 159 22.73 -12.23 1.18
N ASP A 160 21.59 -12.91 0.95
CA ASP A 160 20.28 -12.34 1.29
C ASP A 160 20.06 -12.31 2.80
N THR A 161 19.35 -11.29 3.27
CA THR A 161 19.01 -11.17 4.70
C THR A 161 18.02 -12.24 5.15
N THR A 162 18.21 -12.66 6.39
CA THR A 162 17.26 -13.54 7.08
C THR A 162 15.95 -12.79 7.38
N PRO A 163 14.83 -13.51 7.56
CA PRO A 163 13.58 -12.90 8.02
C PRO A 163 13.74 -12.05 9.29
N VAL A 164 14.57 -12.50 10.24
CA VAL A 164 14.84 -11.77 11.49
C VAL A 164 15.50 -10.42 11.19
N GLN A 165 16.56 -10.41 10.37
CA GLN A 165 17.24 -9.17 9.99
C GLN A 165 16.31 -8.19 9.26
N ARG A 166 15.40 -8.70 8.42
CA ARG A 166 14.40 -7.86 7.76
C ARG A 166 13.43 -7.24 8.75
N LEU A 167 12.93 -8.02 9.71
CA LEU A 167 12.06 -7.52 10.77
C LEU A 167 12.75 -6.52 11.69
N GLU A 168 14.05 -6.69 11.96
CA GLU A 168 14.86 -5.72 12.70
C GLU A 168 14.99 -4.40 11.91
N MET A 169 15.32 -4.45 10.62
CA MET A 169 15.34 -3.25 9.77
C MET A 169 13.96 -2.60 9.61
N MET A 170 12.88 -3.40 9.54
CA MET A 170 11.51 -2.89 9.53
C MET A 170 11.14 -2.20 10.84
N SER A 171 11.68 -2.67 11.97
CA SER A 171 11.48 -2.01 13.27
C SER A 171 12.18 -0.64 13.30
N LEU A 172 13.36 -0.51 12.69
CA LEU A 172 14.00 0.81 12.51
C LEU A 172 13.15 1.74 11.63
N LEU A 173 12.56 1.21 10.56
CA LEU A 173 11.63 1.97 9.73
C LEU A 173 10.36 2.38 10.49
N SER A 174 9.82 1.52 11.36
CA SER A 174 8.63 1.88 12.14
C SER A 174 8.88 2.99 13.16
N GLU A 175 10.08 3.06 13.74
CA GLU A 175 10.47 4.18 14.60
C GLU A 175 10.49 5.50 13.79
N THR A 176 11.05 5.48 12.58
CA THR A 176 11.02 6.65 11.68
C THR A 176 9.60 7.07 11.33
N LEU A 177 8.71 6.10 11.04
CA LEU A 177 7.30 6.39 10.75
C LEU A 177 6.55 6.96 11.95
N ARG A 178 6.89 6.53 13.17
CA ARG A 178 6.30 7.08 14.40
C ARG A 178 6.67 8.55 14.59
N ASP A 179 7.91 8.91 14.25
CA ASP A 179 8.36 10.30 14.34
C ASP A 179 7.72 11.19 13.26
N LEU A 180 7.46 10.64 12.07
CA LEU A 180 6.75 11.34 10.99
C LEU A 180 5.23 11.45 11.22
N HIS A 181 4.64 10.50 11.95
CA HIS A 181 3.20 10.42 12.21
C HIS A 181 2.91 10.20 13.71
N PRO A 182 3.20 11.19 14.57
CA PRO A 182 3.06 11.04 16.02
C PRO A 182 1.61 10.81 16.47
N ASP A 183 0.64 11.21 15.65
CA ASP A 183 -0.80 11.09 15.92
C ASP A 183 -1.41 9.77 15.39
N GLU A 184 -0.61 8.89 14.78
CA GLU A 184 -1.07 7.62 14.23
C GLU A 184 -0.46 6.41 14.96
N GLY A 185 -1.19 5.30 15.01
CA GLY A 185 -0.64 4.04 15.52
C GLY A 185 0.30 3.40 14.49
N VAL A 186 1.52 3.01 14.87
CA VAL A 186 2.47 2.36 13.95
C VAL A 186 2.82 0.95 14.43
N ALA A 187 2.81 -0.02 13.52
CA ALA A 187 3.16 -1.40 13.83
C ALA A 187 3.94 -2.11 12.72
N VAL A 188 4.68 -3.15 13.13
CA VAL A 188 5.31 -4.16 12.29
C VAL A 188 4.60 -5.49 12.51
N GLY A 189 4.04 -6.04 11.43
CA GLY A 189 3.31 -7.30 11.46
C GLY A 189 4.03 -8.40 10.67
N LEU A 190 3.93 -9.62 11.18
CA LEU A 190 4.36 -10.84 10.51
C LEU A 190 3.14 -11.68 10.18
N ILE A 191 3.01 -12.11 8.92
CA ILE A 191 1.87 -12.91 8.45
C ILE A 191 2.31 -14.13 7.65
N ASN A 192 1.53 -15.20 7.74
CA ASN A 192 1.68 -16.40 6.91
C ASN A 192 0.51 -16.56 5.93
N GLU A 193 0.51 -15.70 4.91
CA GLU A 193 -0.48 -15.70 3.82
C GLU A 193 0.12 -15.00 2.59
N ALA A 194 -0.14 -15.53 1.41
CA ALA A 194 0.43 -15.04 0.15
C ALA A 194 -0.52 -14.10 -0.58
N THR A 195 -1.83 -14.34 -0.49
CA THR A 195 -2.86 -13.59 -1.23
C THR A 195 -3.29 -12.34 -0.47
N PHE A 196 -3.57 -11.24 -1.18
CA PHE A 196 -4.10 -10.02 -0.55
C PHE A 196 -5.47 -10.24 0.11
N VAL A 197 -6.30 -11.09 -0.51
CA VAL A 197 -7.62 -11.46 -0.01
C VAL A 197 -7.49 -12.21 1.32
N GLY A 198 -6.57 -13.17 1.40
CA GLY A 198 -6.28 -13.87 2.65
C GLY A 198 -5.68 -12.95 3.71
N LYS A 199 -4.72 -12.09 3.33
CA LYS A 199 -4.09 -11.11 4.24
C LYS A 199 -5.13 -10.20 4.86
N ALA A 200 -6.01 -9.63 4.04
CA ALA A 200 -7.09 -8.76 4.50
C ALA A 200 -8.01 -9.47 5.50
N GLY A 201 -8.41 -10.71 5.22
CA GLY A 201 -9.23 -11.51 6.13
C GLY A 201 -8.55 -11.77 7.48
N ILE A 202 -7.31 -12.25 7.46
CA ILE A 202 -6.56 -12.57 8.70
C ILE A 202 -6.35 -11.32 9.55
N ILE A 203 -5.93 -10.20 8.94
CA ILE A 203 -5.70 -8.94 9.65
C ILE A 203 -7.01 -8.44 10.25
N ARG A 204 -8.11 -8.48 9.49
CA ARG A 204 -9.43 -8.07 9.97
C ARG A 204 -9.89 -8.91 11.16
N ASP A 205 -9.84 -10.24 11.04
CA ASP A 205 -10.25 -11.16 12.10
C ASP A 205 -9.46 -10.89 13.38
N TRP A 206 -8.16 -10.66 13.25
CA TRP A 206 -7.31 -10.28 14.36
C TRP A 206 -7.73 -8.95 15.00
N LEU A 207 -8.01 -7.91 14.20
CA LEU A 207 -8.43 -6.58 14.70
C LEU A 207 -9.78 -6.63 15.42
N VAL A 208 -10.75 -7.37 14.86
CA VAL A 208 -12.06 -7.58 15.49
C VAL A 208 -11.89 -8.29 16.84
N HIS A 209 -11.05 -9.32 16.92
CA HIS A 209 -10.75 -9.98 18.19
C HIS A 209 -10.08 -9.06 19.20
N GLN A 210 -9.14 -8.20 18.79
CA GLN A 210 -8.53 -7.22 19.71
C GLN A 210 -9.57 -6.23 20.25
N HIS A 211 -10.43 -5.70 19.38
CA HIS A 211 -11.49 -4.78 19.79
C HIS A 211 -12.43 -5.42 20.82
N GLN A 212 -12.86 -6.67 20.58
CA GLN A 212 -13.69 -7.42 21.53
C GLN A 212 -13.01 -7.60 22.90
N ARG A 213 -11.70 -7.92 22.91
CA ARG A 213 -10.94 -8.06 24.17
C ARG A 213 -10.82 -6.76 24.94
N GLN A 214 -10.70 -5.62 24.25
CA GLN A 214 -10.69 -4.31 24.89
C GLN A 214 -12.05 -3.94 25.47
N ASN A 215 -13.14 -4.16 24.75
CA ASN A 215 -14.50 -3.87 25.24
C ASN A 215 -14.84 -4.68 26.50
N GLN A 216 -14.44 -5.96 26.54
CA GLN A 216 -14.59 -6.81 27.73
C GLN A 216 -13.83 -6.26 28.95
N ARG A 217 -12.59 -5.79 28.74
CA ARG A 217 -11.79 -5.18 29.82
C ARG A 217 -12.41 -3.89 30.35
N ASN A 218 -12.98 -3.08 29.46
CA ASN A 218 -13.54 -1.77 29.79
C ASN A 218 -15.01 -1.83 30.26
N GLN A 219 -15.62 -3.01 30.36
CA GLN A 219 -17.04 -3.21 30.73
C GLN A 219 -18.01 -2.35 29.89
N SER A 220 -17.63 -2.00 28.67
CA SER A 220 -18.45 -1.19 27.76
C SER A 220 -19.41 -2.11 27.00
N ARG A 221 -20.71 -1.82 27.09
CA ARG A 221 -21.79 -2.52 26.36
C ARG A 221 -22.02 -1.98 24.94
N SER A 222 -21.08 -1.20 24.40
CA SER A 222 -21.22 -0.68 23.04
C SER A 222 -21.03 -1.81 22.02
N GLU A 223 -22.15 -2.27 21.45
CA GLU A 223 -22.22 -3.30 20.40
C GLU A 223 -21.89 -2.76 19.00
N THR A 224 -21.56 -1.48 18.86
CA THR A 224 -21.21 -0.92 17.55
C THR A 224 -19.91 -1.56 17.05
N GLN A 225 -20.06 -2.35 15.98
CA GLN A 225 -18.94 -2.88 15.22
C GLN A 225 -18.10 -1.71 14.71
N SER A 226 -16.85 -1.61 15.18
CA SER A 226 -15.94 -0.57 14.69
C SER A 226 -15.78 -0.74 13.18
N GLN A 227 -16.01 0.33 12.44
CA GLN A 227 -15.70 0.38 11.01
C GLN A 227 -14.18 0.24 10.87
N ILE A 228 -13.74 -0.81 10.18
CA ILE A 228 -12.33 -1.11 9.92
C ILE A 228 -12.13 -1.10 8.41
N ASP A 229 -11.39 -0.10 7.94
CA ASP A 229 -10.98 0.06 6.56
C ASP A 229 -9.49 -0.27 6.44
N LEU A 230 -9.15 -1.06 5.41
CA LEU A 230 -7.76 -1.47 5.14
C LEU A 230 -7.33 -0.90 3.79
N THR A 231 -6.17 -0.24 3.74
CA THR A 231 -5.61 0.24 2.48
C THR A 231 -4.24 -0.38 2.26
N PHE A 232 -4.13 -1.28 1.28
CA PHE A 232 -2.85 -1.86 0.90
C PHE A 232 -2.11 -0.91 -0.03
N LEU A 233 -0.95 -0.44 0.44
CA LEU A 233 0.03 0.30 -0.33
C LEU A 233 0.92 -0.72 -1.06
N ILE A 234 0.89 -0.69 -2.38
CA ILE A 234 1.58 -1.67 -3.22
C ILE A 234 2.35 -0.97 -4.35
N GLY A 235 3.34 -1.64 -4.95
CA GLY A 235 3.96 -1.18 -6.19
C GLY A 235 3.20 -1.68 -7.43
N THR A 236 3.49 -1.09 -8.59
CA THR A 236 2.88 -1.46 -9.88
C THR A 236 3.05 -2.96 -10.21
N ASP A 237 4.24 -3.54 -9.97
CA ASP A 237 4.47 -4.98 -10.20
C ASP A 237 3.54 -5.86 -9.35
N THR A 238 3.29 -5.45 -8.10
CA THR A 238 2.38 -6.16 -7.21
C THR A 238 0.92 -5.97 -7.65
N LEU A 239 0.55 -4.77 -8.12
CA LEU A 239 -0.77 -4.51 -8.71
C LEU A 239 -1.03 -5.44 -9.89
N VAL A 240 -0.03 -5.65 -10.76
CA VAL A 240 -0.10 -6.61 -11.87
C VAL A 240 -0.42 -8.01 -11.38
N ARG A 241 0.23 -8.47 -10.31
CA ARG A 241 -0.01 -9.79 -9.73
C ARG A 241 -1.39 -9.93 -9.10
N VAL A 242 -1.93 -8.87 -8.50
CA VAL A 242 -3.29 -8.90 -7.92
C VAL A 242 -4.36 -9.13 -9.00
N PHE A 243 -4.14 -8.66 -10.24
CA PHE A 243 -5.09 -8.84 -11.33
C PHE A 243 -4.64 -9.88 -12.38
N ASP A 244 -3.75 -10.80 -11.98
CA ASP A 244 -3.31 -11.91 -12.81
C ASP A 244 -3.93 -13.22 -12.30
N PRO A 245 -4.78 -13.89 -13.09
CA PRO A 245 -5.46 -15.14 -12.71
C PRO A 245 -4.52 -16.26 -12.25
N ARG A 246 -3.24 -16.24 -12.64
CA ARG A 246 -2.27 -17.27 -12.24
C ARG A 246 -1.98 -17.31 -10.74
N PHE A 247 -2.28 -16.22 -10.01
CA PHE A 247 -2.13 -16.17 -8.55
C PHE A 247 -3.38 -16.61 -7.78
N TYR A 248 -4.40 -17.12 -8.49
CA TYR A 248 -5.68 -17.54 -7.93
C TYR A 248 -5.99 -18.98 -8.32
N PRO A 249 -6.82 -19.69 -7.53
CA PRO A 249 -7.42 -20.93 -8.00
C PRO A 249 -8.20 -20.70 -9.31
N PRO A 250 -8.26 -21.70 -10.21
CA PRO A 250 -8.91 -21.54 -11.51
C PRO A 250 -10.34 -21.02 -11.40
N GLY A 251 -10.61 -19.84 -11.98
CA GLY A 251 -11.95 -19.23 -11.99
C GLY A 251 -12.35 -18.48 -10.72
N GLU A 252 -11.51 -18.43 -9.69
CA GLU A 252 -11.86 -17.81 -8.39
C GLU A 252 -11.40 -16.35 -8.23
N MET A 253 -10.60 -15.81 -9.16
CA MET A 253 -10.03 -14.46 -9.03
C MET A 253 -11.10 -13.39 -8.81
N GLU A 254 -12.17 -13.40 -9.62
CA GLU A 254 -13.21 -12.39 -9.55
C GLU A 254 -13.96 -12.41 -8.20
N SER A 255 -14.42 -13.57 -7.75
CA SER A 255 -15.14 -13.70 -6.48
C SER A 255 -14.28 -13.34 -5.26
N LEU A 256 -12.97 -13.64 -5.32
CA LEU A 256 -12.02 -13.28 -4.28
C LEU A 256 -11.72 -11.77 -4.26
N LEU A 257 -11.63 -11.13 -5.43
CA LEU A 257 -11.50 -9.67 -5.53
C LEU A 257 -12.78 -8.95 -5.09
N GLU A 258 -13.96 -9.46 -5.48
CA GLU A 258 -15.24 -8.97 -4.97
C GLU A 258 -15.27 -9.03 -3.44
N ARG A 259 -14.80 -10.14 -2.85
CA ARG A 259 -14.70 -10.27 -1.39
C ARG A 259 -13.71 -9.29 -0.77
N LEU A 260 -12.57 -9.04 -1.42
CA LEU A 260 -11.57 -8.07 -0.95
C LEU A 260 -12.16 -6.66 -0.86
N PHE A 261 -12.84 -6.22 -1.92
CA PHE A 261 -13.31 -4.84 -2.05
C PHE A 261 -14.68 -4.60 -1.42
N THR A 262 -15.53 -5.61 -1.29
CA THR A 262 -16.86 -5.44 -0.69
C THR A 262 -16.73 -4.98 0.77
N PRO A 263 -17.46 -3.91 1.18
CA PRO A 263 -17.48 -3.46 2.57
C PRO A 263 -17.82 -4.56 3.58
N SER A 264 -17.37 -4.33 4.81
CA SER A 264 -17.43 -5.32 5.90
C SER A 264 -18.82 -5.70 6.33
N ASP A 265 -19.70 -4.71 6.38
CA ASP A 265 -21.12 -4.83 6.68
C ASP A 265 -21.88 -5.61 5.60
N ARG A 266 -21.27 -5.78 4.42
CA ARG A 266 -21.79 -6.59 3.31
C ARG A 266 -21.03 -7.90 3.09
N GLY A 267 -20.24 -8.35 4.07
CA GLY A 267 -19.59 -9.66 4.07
C GLY A 267 -18.24 -9.73 3.34
N GLY A 268 -17.65 -8.60 2.98
CA GLY A 268 -16.29 -8.53 2.42
C GLY A 268 -15.24 -7.94 3.39
N TYR A 269 -14.08 -7.58 2.84
CA TYR A 269 -12.96 -7.05 3.60
C TYR A 269 -12.84 -5.52 3.59
N GLY A 270 -13.60 -4.82 2.74
CA GLY A 270 -13.60 -3.36 2.65
C GLY A 270 -12.21 -2.79 2.38
N ALA A 271 -11.35 -3.57 1.72
CA ALA A 271 -9.99 -3.15 1.45
C ALA A 271 -9.94 -2.24 0.22
N THR A 272 -8.93 -1.38 0.16
CA THR A 272 -8.56 -0.66 -1.06
C THR A 272 -7.10 -0.93 -1.41
N LEU A 273 -6.76 -0.77 -2.68
CA LEU A 273 -5.40 -0.86 -3.20
C LEU A 273 -4.97 0.52 -3.66
N VAL A 274 -3.81 0.96 -3.16
CA VAL A 274 -3.16 2.19 -3.59
C VAL A 274 -1.81 1.80 -4.18
N SER A 275 -1.69 1.93 -5.50
CA SER A 275 -0.45 1.64 -6.21
C SER A 275 0.43 2.88 -6.22
N ALA A 276 1.61 2.77 -5.60
CA ALA A 276 2.66 3.78 -5.71
C ALA A 276 3.24 3.77 -7.11
N ARG A 277 3.16 4.92 -7.78
CA ARG A 277 3.66 5.11 -9.13
C ARG A 277 5.18 4.91 -9.16
N ARG A 278 5.66 4.25 -10.22
CA ARG A 278 7.09 4.07 -10.50
C ARG A 278 7.50 4.92 -11.70
N GLY A 279 8.76 5.32 -11.69
CA GLY A 279 9.40 6.02 -12.79
C GLY A 279 8.90 7.46 -12.99
N THR A 280 9.75 8.24 -13.62
CA THR A 280 9.51 9.66 -13.92
C THR A 280 9.03 9.84 -15.35
N GLU A 281 9.35 8.89 -16.24
CA GLU A 281 9.07 8.96 -17.67
C GLU A 281 7.73 8.31 -18.06
N PRO A 282 7.09 8.74 -19.16
CA PRO A 282 5.85 8.12 -19.65
C PRO A 282 5.97 6.62 -19.96
N SER A 283 7.14 6.16 -20.41
CA SER A 283 7.39 4.73 -20.68
C SER A 283 7.31 3.88 -19.43
N ASP A 284 7.71 4.41 -18.27
CA ASP A 284 7.63 3.70 -16.99
C ASP A 284 6.18 3.52 -16.54
N ARG A 285 5.29 4.40 -17.03
CA ARG A 285 3.87 4.45 -16.70
C ARG A 285 3.02 3.63 -17.67
N ALA A 286 3.55 3.21 -18.82
CA ALA A 286 2.79 2.48 -19.82
C ALA A 286 2.15 1.20 -19.25
N LEU A 287 2.90 0.44 -18.44
CA LEU A 287 2.39 -0.78 -17.78
C LEU A 287 1.30 -0.45 -16.74
N GLU A 288 1.47 0.64 -15.98
CA GLU A 288 0.46 1.12 -15.01
C GLU A 288 -0.82 1.54 -15.74
N GLU A 289 -0.70 2.32 -16.82
CA GLU A 289 -1.86 2.77 -17.59
C GLU A 289 -2.57 1.60 -18.27
N GLU A 290 -1.83 0.65 -18.83
CA GLU A 290 -2.39 -0.56 -19.42
C GLU A 290 -3.24 -1.31 -18.39
N ILE A 291 -2.68 -1.63 -17.21
CA ILE A 291 -3.40 -2.42 -16.21
C ILE A 291 -4.65 -1.72 -15.68
N LEU A 292 -4.59 -0.41 -15.42
CA LEU A 292 -5.73 0.35 -14.92
C LEU A 292 -6.88 0.42 -15.94
N ASN A 293 -6.58 0.31 -17.24
CA ASN A 293 -7.55 0.36 -18.32
C ASN A 293 -8.12 -1.02 -18.71
N ARG A 294 -7.56 -2.13 -18.23
CA ARG A 294 -8.11 -3.48 -18.49
C ARG A 294 -9.52 -3.61 -17.95
N ASP A 295 -10.45 -4.18 -18.73
CA ASP A 295 -11.88 -4.24 -18.37
C ASP A 295 -12.16 -4.83 -16.98
N GLY A 296 -11.41 -5.87 -16.58
CA GLY A 296 -11.52 -6.50 -15.26
C GLY A 296 -11.01 -5.64 -14.09
N VAL A 297 -10.18 -4.64 -14.35
CA VAL A 297 -9.56 -3.74 -13.35
C VAL A 297 -10.28 -2.39 -13.30
N LYS A 298 -10.67 -1.90 -14.48
CA LYS A 298 -11.29 -0.59 -14.70
C LYS A 298 -12.49 -0.32 -13.77
N LYS A 299 -13.33 -1.33 -13.53
CA LYS A 299 -14.46 -1.22 -12.59
C LYS A 299 -14.02 -0.88 -11.15
N TRP A 300 -12.87 -1.40 -10.71
CA TRP A 300 -12.30 -1.12 -9.38
C TRP A 300 -11.66 0.26 -9.31
N VAL A 301 -11.11 0.74 -10.42
CA VAL A 301 -10.60 2.12 -10.56
C VAL A 301 -11.76 3.13 -10.49
N VAL A 302 -12.81 2.91 -11.30
CA VAL A 302 -14.01 3.79 -11.33
C VAL A 302 -14.69 3.87 -9.96
N SER A 303 -14.76 2.74 -9.25
CA SER A 303 -15.36 2.68 -7.91
C SER A 303 -14.45 3.18 -6.79
N GLY A 304 -13.20 3.54 -7.10
CA GLY A 304 -12.24 4.08 -6.12
C GLY A 304 -11.61 3.04 -5.20
N HIS A 305 -11.73 1.75 -5.51
CA HIS A 305 -11.08 0.65 -4.78
C HIS A 305 -9.63 0.44 -5.22
N VAL A 306 -9.27 0.85 -6.44
CA VAL A 306 -7.90 0.91 -6.93
C VAL A 306 -7.55 2.36 -7.23
N ARG A 307 -6.49 2.87 -6.61
CA ARG A 307 -6.03 4.26 -6.74
C ARG A 307 -4.53 4.32 -7.00
N ILE A 308 -4.07 5.47 -7.46
CA ILE A 308 -2.66 5.77 -7.68
C ILE A 308 -2.16 6.76 -6.64
N LEU A 309 -0.95 6.51 -6.15
CA LEU A 309 -0.19 7.38 -5.26
C LEU A 309 1.01 7.95 -6.01
N GLY A 310 1.20 9.27 -5.90
CA GLY A 310 2.31 10.00 -6.50
C GLY A 310 2.01 10.56 -7.89
N ALA A 311 2.68 11.66 -8.23
CA ALA A 311 2.70 12.26 -9.56
C ALA A 311 3.85 11.71 -10.43
N GLY A 312 4.77 10.95 -9.83
CA GLY A 312 5.99 10.46 -10.47
C GLY A 312 7.10 11.52 -10.46
N SER A 313 7.13 12.35 -9.41
CA SER A 313 8.17 13.34 -9.15
C SER A 313 8.38 13.55 -7.64
N ASP A 314 8.01 12.55 -6.84
CA ASP A 314 7.93 12.65 -5.39
C ASP A 314 9.20 12.12 -4.68
N GLY A 315 10.19 11.64 -5.45
CA GLY A 315 11.54 11.31 -5.00
C GLY A 315 11.76 9.84 -4.62
N TRP A 316 10.72 8.99 -4.70
CA TRP A 316 10.82 7.55 -4.42
C TRP A 316 10.89 6.67 -5.67
N GLU A 317 10.69 7.25 -6.86
CA GLU A 317 10.50 6.54 -8.12
C GLU A 317 11.71 5.68 -8.50
N ASP A 318 12.91 6.11 -8.10
CA ASP A 318 14.18 5.52 -8.51
C ASP A 318 14.90 4.70 -7.44
N VAL A 319 14.36 4.57 -6.23
CA VAL A 319 15.02 3.85 -5.14
C VAL A 319 14.40 2.45 -4.97
N SER A 320 15.20 1.40 -5.18
CA SER A 320 14.75 0.01 -5.00
C SER A 320 15.70 -0.80 -4.12
N SER A 321 15.17 -1.83 -3.44
CA SER A 321 16.00 -2.76 -2.66
C SER A 321 17.07 -3.47 -3.50
N THR A 322 16.83 -3.68 -4.80
CA THR A 322 17.83 -4.25 -5.71
C THR A 322 19.00 -3.29 -5.91
N LYS A 323 18.74 -2.01 -6.18
CA LYS A 323 19.78 -0.97 -6.31
C LYS A 323 20.64 -0.85 -5.05
N VAL A 324 20.02 -0.97 -3.86
CA VAL A 324 20.76 -0.97 -2.59
C VAL A 324 21.72 -2.16 -2.49
N ARG A 325 21.24 -3.38 -2.81
CA ARG A 325 22.08 -4.58 -2.76
C ARG A 325 23.21 -4.54 -3.78
N GLU A 326 22.97 -3.97 -4.96
CA GLU A 326 24.01 -3.77 -5.97
C GLU A 326 25.07 -2.77 -5.50
N ALA A 327 24.65 -1.64 -4.92
CA ALA A 327 25.57 -0.64 -4.39
C ALA A 327 26.47 -1.20 -3.29
N VAL A 328 25.92 -1.97 -2.34
CA VAL A 328 26.70 -2.59 -1.25
C VAL A 328 27.75 -3.58 -1.79
N LYS A 329 27.45 -4.29 -2.88
CA LYS A 329 28.40 -5.22 -3.54
C LYS A 329 29.50 -4.49 -4.31
N SER A 330 29.17 -3.34 -4.89
CA SER A 330 30.13 -2.51 -5.64
C SER A 330 31.07 -1.74 -4.72
N ASP A 331 30.66 -1.43 -3.49
CA ASP A 331 31.44 -0.71 -2.45
C ASP A 331 32.58 -1.52 -1.81
N GLY A 332 33.12 -2.53 -2.50
CA GLY A 332 34.37 -3.21 -2.13
C GLY A 332 35.62 -2.31 -2.16
N GLN A 333 35.47 -1.02 -2.46
CA GLN A 333 36.48 0.03 -2.36
C GLN A 333 35.95 1.15 -1.45
N GLU A 334 36.70 1.45 -0.40
CA GLU A 334 36.43 2.49 0.60
C GLU A 334 35.83 3.78 -0.02
N GLY A 335 34.66 4.22 0.46
CA GLY A 335 34.43 5.67 0.59
C GLY A 335 33.14 6.33 0.13
N ASP A 336 32.02 5.66 -0.18
CA ASP A 336 30.72 6.37 -0.35
C ASP A 336 29.67 6.01 0.71
N ASP A 337 30.01 6.30 1.98
CA ASP A 337 29.05 6.26 3.09
C ASP A 337 27.77 7.07 2.81
N GLY A 338 27.86 8.09 1.95
CA GLY A 338 26.74 8.94 1.54
C GLY A 338 25.75 8.24 0.60
N GLY A 339 26.22 7.39 -0.30
CA GLY A 339 25.39 6.69 -1.28
C GLY A 339 24.37 5.75 -0.65
N LEU A 340 24.82 4.85 0.25
CA LEU A 340 23.93 3.91 0.94
C LEU A 340 22.91 4.64 1.82
N ILE A 341 23.35 5.61 2.63
CA ILE A 341 22.47 6.37 3.54
C ILE A 341 21.39 7.14 2.75
N LYS A 342 21.72 7.67 1.58
CA LYS A 342 20.73 8.32 0.69
C LYS A 342 19.67 7.37 0.13
N MET A 343 19.88 6.05 0.16
CA MET A 343 18.90 5.08 -0.32
C MET A 343 18.08 4.43 0.78
N VAL A 344 18.63 4.26 1.99
CA VAL A 344 17.94 3.53 3.08
C VAL A 344 17.74 4.33 4.36
N GLY A 345 18.30 5.54 4.46
CA GLY A 345 18.35 6.29 5.71
C GLY A 345 19.49 5.85 6.63
N LYS A 346 19.79 6.67 7.63
CA LYS A 346 20.96 6.49 8.49
C LYS A 346 20.89 5.18 9.30
N ASP A 347 19.80 4.94 10.01
CA ASP A 347 19.72 3.84 10.97
C ASP A 347 19.76 2.46 10.29
N ILE A 348 19.06 2.32 9.15
CA ILE A 348 19.09 1.09 8.35
C ILE A 348 20.46 0.94 7.67
N GLY A 349 21.07 2.02 7.19
CA GLY A 349 22.42 2.00 6.63
C GLY A 349 23.47 1.55 7.64
N ASP A 350 23.42 2.08 8.85
CA ASP A 350 24.29 1.70 9.97
C ASP A 350 24.08 0.24 10.37
N TYR A 351 22.83 -0.23 10.39
CA TYR A 351 22.49 -1.64 10.62
C TYR A 351 23.11 -2.56 9.56
N ILE A 352 22.93 -2.24 8.26
CA ILE A 352 23.51 -3.01 7.14
C ILE A 352 25.03 -3.13 7.27
N LYS A 353 25.70 -2.02 7.61
CA LYS A 353 27.16 -2.00 7.78
C LYS A 353 27.61 -2.84 8.98
N ARG A 354 26.95 -2.65 10.13
CA ARG A 354 27.30 -3.36 11.38
C ARG A 354 27.14 -4.87 11.24
N GLU A 355 26.05 -5.32 10.62
CA GLU A 355 25.75 -6.74 10.44
C GLU A 355 26.44 -7.34 9.19
N GLY A 356 27.16 -6.53 8.40
CA GLY A 356 27.90 -6.98 7.22
C GLY A 356 27.02 -7.54 6.11
N LEU A 357 25.81 -7.01 5.93
CA LEU A 357 24.79 -7.56 5.02
C LEU A 357 25.10 -7.26 3.55
N TYR A 358 24.61 -8.12 2.66
CA TYR A 358 24.67 -7.96 1.20
C TYR A 358 26.07 -7.97 0.56
N LYS A 359 27.10 -8.35 1.32
CA LYS A 359 28.46 -8.53 0.82
C LYS A 359 28.63 -9.81 0.02
#